data_AF-A0A2V9PJ35-F1
#
_entry.id   AF-A0A2V9PJ35-F1
#
_cell.length_a   1.000
_cell.length_b   1.000
_cell.length_c   1.000
_cell.angle_alpha   90.00
_cell.angle_beta   90.00
_cell.angle_gamma   90.00
#
_symmetry.space_group_name_H-M   'P 1'
#
loop_
_entity.id
_entity.type
_entity.pdbx_description
1 polymer ?
#
loop_
_entity_poly.entity_id
_entity_poly.type
_entity_poly.pdbx_seq_one_letter_code
_entity_poly.pdbx_strand_id
1 'polypeptide(L)'
;MPAWNAACLLDGTLSGSDGNGSVKSGYGFGAVGLNSTGTGQNGGTFQSFTTAAVPVTFNQSGTKDFCASEDGVTRANIPAAGNTGGTPAAQGVANAGSAVCSALPFSALQ
;
A
#
# COMPACT_ATOMS: atom_id res chain seq x y z
N MET A 1 6.81 1.51 -18.55
CA MET A 1 6.46 2.86 -18.06
C MET A 1 5.80 2.67 -16.70
N PRO A 2 6.17 3.40 -15.63
CA PRO A 2 5.65 3.08 -14.30
C PRO A 2 4.12 3.23 -14.28
N ALA A 3 3.43 2.10 -14.21
CA ALA A 3 2.03 1.96 -13.86
C ALA A 3 2.01 1.05 -12.62
N TRP A 4 1.11 1.20 -11.64
CA TRP A 4 -0.29 1.61 -11.77
C TRP A 4 -0.79 2.06 -10.38
N ASN A 5 -1.69 3.01 -10.20
CA ASN A 5 -2.45 3.82 -11.14
C ASN A 5 -2.79 5.16 -10.50
N ALA A 6 -1.78 5.90 -10.01
CA ALA A 6 -1.96 7.32 -9.70
C ALA A 6 -0.67 8.05 -9.29
N ALA A 7 -0.02 7.65 -8.19
CA ALA A 7 0.99 8.49 -7.55
C ALA A 7 2.45 8.20 -7.94
N CYS A 8 2.74 7.09 -8.64
CA CYS A 8 4.10 6.68 -9.03
C CYS A 8 5.15 6.68 -7.90
N LEU A 9 4.71 6.46 -6.65
CA LEU A 9 5.58 6.51 -5.46
C LEU A 9 6.46 5.27 -5.31
N LEU A 10 6.04 4.15 -5.89
CA LEU A 10 6.77 2.89 -5.86
C LEU A 10 7.32 2.61 -7.25
N ASP A 11 8.61 2.31 -7.32
CA ASP A 11 9.20 1.72 -8.52
C ASP A 11 8.74 0.26 -8.61
N GLY A 12 7.90 -0.04 -9.59
CA GLY A 12 7.29 -1.36 -9.75
C GLY A 12 8.30 -2.48 -9.99
N THR A 13 9.42 -2.19 -10.67
CA THR A 13 10.47 -3.17 -10.99
C THR A 13 11.28 -3.53 -9.75
N LEU A 14 11.57 -2.55 -8.90
CA LEU A 14 12.27 -2.77 -7.65
C LEU A 14 11.35 -3.39 -6.59
N SER A 15 10.11 -2.91 -6.46
CA SER A 15 9.19 -3.36 -5.40
C SER A 15 8.41 -4.63 -5.74
N GLY A 16 8.35 -5.02 -7.01
CA GLY A 16 7.49 -6.10 -7.51
C GLY A 16 6.00 -5.71 -7.67
N SER A 17 5.67 -4.43 -7.44
CA SER A 17 4.29 -3.94 -7.47
C SER A 17 3.75 -3.56 -8.86
N ASP A 18 4.48 -3.89 -9.93
CA ASP A 18 4.16 -3.61 -11.35
C ASP A 18 2.96 -4.39 -11.93
N GLY A 19 2.11 -4.95 -11.07
CA GLY A 19 0.96 -5.76 -11.47
C GLY A 19 1.31 -7.21 -11.82
N ASN A 20 2.59 -7.59 -11.83
CA ASN A 20 3.01 -8.98 -12.08
C ASN A 20 2.96 -9.86 -10.80
N GLY A 21 2.29 -9.39 -9.75
CA GLY A 21 2.14 -10.09 -8.47
C GLY A 21 3.47 -10.33 -7.74
N SER A 22 4.54 -9.66 -8.15
CA SER A 22 5.87 -9.89 -7.59
C SER A 22 5.97 -9.26 -6.20
N VAL A 23 6.76 -9.91 -5.36
CA VAL A 23 6.92 -9.56 -3.94
C VAL A 23 8.40 -9.31 -3.69
N LYS A 24 8.72 -8.38 -2.80
CA LYS A 24 10.10 -8.08 -2.43
C LYS A 24 10.31 -8.33 -0.95
N SER A 25 11.36 -9.09 -0.62
CA SER A 25 11.74 -9.41 0.76
C SER A 25 10.59 -10.01 1.58
N GLY A 26 9.69 -10.77 0.94
CA GLY A 26 8.54 -11.38 1.61
C GLY A 26 7.33 -10.46 1.81
N TYR A 27 7.35 -9.26 1.23
CA TYR A 27 6.26 -8.29 1.28
C TYR A 27 5.77 -7.94 -0.12
N GLY A 28 4.47 -7.73 -0.24
CA GLY A 28 3.88 -7.03 -1.37
C GLY A 28 3.64 -5.57 -1.04
N PHE A 29 3.67 -4.73 -2.06
CA PHE A 29 3.56 -3.28 -1.91
C PHE A 29 2.42 -2.73 -2.76
N GLY A 30 1.68 -1.77 -2.20
CA GLY A 30 0.62 -1.07 -2.88
C GLY A 30 0.72 0.43 -2.65
N ALA A 31 0.46 1.22 -3.68
CA ALA A 31 0.39 2.68 -3.58
C ALA A 31 -0.71 3.19 -4.48
N VAL A 32 -1.61 3.97 -3.90
CA VAL A 32 -2.67 4.67 -4.63
C VAL A 32 -2.52 6.16 -4.39
N GLY A 33 -2.75 6.95 -5.44
CA GLY A 33 -2.95 8.39 -5.32
C GLY A 33 -4.44 8.69 -5.29
N LEU A 34 -4.80 9.67 -4.47
CA LEU A 34 -6.16 10.10 -4.21
C LEU A 34 -6.28 11.59 -4.57
N ASN A 35 -7.52 12.08 -4.70
CA ASN A 35 -7.80 13.49 -4.96
C ASN A 35 -7.06 14.04 -6.20
N SER A 36 -7.32 13.43 -7.36
CA SER A 36 -6.77 13.87 -8.66
C SER A 36 -7.37 15.21 -9.08
N THR A 37 -6.53 16.14 -9.55
CA THR A 37 -6.98 17.42 -10.12
C THR A 37 -7.58 17.31 -11.52
N GLY A 38 -7.60 16.13 -12.13
CA GLY A 38 -8.12 15.91 -13.47
C GLY A 38 -9.12 14.78 -13.57
N THR A 39 -9.78 14.67 -14.73
CA THR A 39 -10.80 13.64 -14.97
C THR A 39 -10.14 12.30 -15.34
N GLY A 40 -10.46 11.25 -14.57
CA GLY A 40 -9.94 9.89 -14.79
C GLY A 40 -8.60 9.61 -14.10
N GLN A 41 -8.20 8.32 -14.08
CA GLN A 41 -7.03 7.81 -13.34
C GLN A 41 -5.67 8.32 -13.84
N ASN A 42 -5.62 8.98 -15.00
CA ASN A 42 -4.40 9.57 -15.59
C ASN A 42 -4.54 11.07 -15.87
N GLY A 43 -5.63 11.71 -15.41
CA GLY A 43 -6.02 13.03 -15.88
C GLY A 43 -5.37 14.23 -15.17
N GLY A 44 -4.67 14.03 -14.05
CA GLY A 44 -4.18 15.14 -13.23
C GLY A 44 -3.19 14.74 -12.13
N THR A 45 -2.78 15.74 -11.35
CA THR A 45 -1.88 15.57 -10.21
C THR A 45 -2.67 15.03 -9.02
N PHE A 46 -2.16 13.99 -8.36
CA PHE A 46 -2.71 13.48 -7.11
C PHE A 46 -2.23 14.35 -5.96
N GLN A 47 -3.17 14.88 -5.18
CA GLN A 47 -2.87 15.71 -4.01
C GLN A 47 -2.71 14.89 -2.72
N SER A 48 -3.06 13.61 -2.80
CA SER A 48 -3.11 12.68 -1.68
C SER A 48 -2.59 11.32 -2.11
N PHE A 49 -2.11 10.52 -1.17
CA PHE A 49 -1.67 9.16 -1.39
C PHE A 49 -1.88 8.26 -0.17
N THR A 50 -1.97 6.97 -0.43
CA THR A 50 -1.88 5.94 0.60
C THR A 50 -1.00 4.81 0.09
N THR A 51 -0.04 4.42 0.92
CA THR A 51 0.88 3.31 0.65
C THR A 51 0.66 2.23 1.69
N ALA A 52 0.85 0.98 1.28
CA ALA A 52 0.72 -0.16 2.16
C ALA A 52 1.75 -1.24 1.81
N ALA A 53 2.15 -2.00 2.83
CA ALA A 53 2.97 -3.20 2.68
C ALA A 53 2.37 -4.33 3.52
N VAL A 54 2.17 -5.49 2.89
CA VAL A 54 1.53 -6.66 3.51
C VAL A 54 2.42 -7.88 3.28
N PRO A 55 2.69 -8.71 4.30
CA PRO A 55 3.50 -9.90 4.12
C PRO A 55 2.80 -10.92 3.22
N VAL A 56 3.61 -11.73 2.53
CA VAL A 56 3.11 -12.82 1.68
C VAL A 56 2.50 -13.91 2.54
N THR A 57 3.19 -14.29 3.61
CA THR A 57 2.69 -15.30 4.56
C THR A 57 2.91 -14.83 5.99
N PHE A 58 1.84 -14.80 6.77
CA PHE A 58 1.88 -14.40 8.16
C PHE A 58 2.82 -15.30 8.97
N ASN A 59 3.60 -14.70 9.85
CA ASN A 59 4.54 -15.38 10.74
C ASN A 59 5.65 -16.18 10.03
N GLN A 60 5.84 -15.96 8.73
CA GLN A 60 6.96 -16.48 7.96
C GLN A 60 7.70 -15.35 7.25
N SER A 61 6.98 -14.59 6.42
CA SER A 61 7.53 -13.45 5.70
C SER A 61 7.44 -12.14 6.51
N GLY A 62 6.50 -12.08 7.45
CA GLY A 62 6.30 -10.93 8.33
C GLY A 62 5.14 -11.14 9.31
N THR A 63 5.08 -10.30 10.35
CA THR A 63 4.06 -10.36 11.41
C THR A 63 3.18 -9.11 11.50
N LYS A 64 3.42 -8.13 10.61
CA LYS A 64 2.78 -6.81 10.61
C LYS A 64 2.43 -6.41 9.18
N ASP A 65 1.26 -5.80 9.03
CA ASP A 65 0.93 -4.95 7.89
C ASP A 65 1.38 -3.53 8.19
N PHE A 66 1.78 -2.80 7.15
CA PHE A 66 2.15 -1.40 7.25
C PHE A 66 1.26 -0.56 6.34
N CYS A 67 0.95 0.63 6.82
CA CYS A 67 0.29 1.66 6.03
C CYS A 67 0.87 3.04 6.36
N ALA A 68 1.01 3.89 5.34
CA ALA A 68 1.38 5.29 5.51
C ALA A 68 0.61 6.17 4.52
N SER A 69 0.30 7.39 4.96
CA SER A 69 -0.36 8.42 4.16
C SER A 69 0.44 9.72 4.17
N GLU A 70 -0.18 10.82 3.78
CA GLU A 70 0.46 12.13 3.67
C GLU A 70 0.75 12.77 5.04
N ASP A 71 0.28 12.16 6.13
CA ASP A 71 0.52 12.62 7.51
C ASP A 71 1.97 12.38 7.97
N GLY A 72 2.76 11.64 7.19
CA GLY A 72 4.16 11.31 7.49
C GLY A 72 4.32 10.25 8.58
N VAL A 73 3.24 9.61 9.03
CA VAL A 73 3.25 8.60 10.07
C VAL A 73 3.09 7.22 9.44
N THR A 74 4.09 6.35 9.65
CA THR A 74 3.93 4.93 9.32
C THR A 74 3.19 4.24 10.45
N ARG A 75 2.22 3.41 10.10
CA ARG A 75 1.36 2.70 11.04
C ARG A 75 1.44 1.21 10.79
N ALA A 76 1.39 0.41 11.85
CA ALA A 76 1.38 -1.03 11.77
C ALA A 76 0.10 -1.63 12.35
N ASN A 77 -0.31 -2.72 11.74
CA ASN A 77 -1.39 -3.57 12.22
C ASN A 77 -0.90 -5.01 12.31
N ILE A 78 -1.46 -5.81 13.22
CA ILE A 78 -1.36 -7.26 13.10
C ILE A 78 -2.38 -7.67 12.03
N PRO A 79 -1.97 -8.32 10.94
CA PRO A 79 -2.91 -8.76 9.92
C PRO A 79 -4.02 -9.56 10.58
N ALA A 80 -5.29 -9.29 10.22
CA ALA A 80 -6.39 -10.13 10.67
C ALA A 80 -6.01 -11.59 10.36
N ALA A 81 -6.17 -12.53 11.31
CA ALA A 81 -5.64 -13.88 11.19
C ALA A 81 -6.08 -14.52 9.85
N GLY A 82 -5.20 -14.53 8.84
CA GLY A 82 -5.47 -15.01 7.48
C GLY A 82 -5.35 -13.97 6.36
N ASN A 83 -5.32 -12.67 6.64
CA ASN A 83 -5.16 -11.61 5.64
C ASN A 83 -3.69 -11.38 5.30
N THR A 84 -3.08 -12.37 4.68
CA THR A 84 -1.82 -12.21 3.97
C THR A 84 -2.00 -12.61 2.53
N GLY A 85 -1.27 -11.96 1.64
CA GLY A 85 -1.47 -12.16 0.21
C GLY A 85 -0.54 -11.34 -0.66
N GLY A 86 0.51 -10.76 -0.08
CA GLY A 86 1.47 -9.94 -0.80
C GLY A 86 0.79 -8.77 -1.51
N THR A 87 1.12 -8.59 -2.79
CA THR A 87 0.81 -7.38 -3.57
C THR A 87 -0.70 -7.14 -3.71
N PRO A 88 -1.54 -8.14 -4.03
CA PRO A 88 -3.00 -7.99 -4.00
C PRO A 88 -3.56 -7.48 -2.68
N ALA A 89 -3.07 -8.00 -1.55
CA ALA A 89 -3.55 -7.58 -0.23
C ALA A 89 -3.08 -6.15 0.11
N ALA A 90 -1.83 -5.82 -0.22
CA ALA A 90 -1.30 -4.46 -0.06
C ALA A 90 -2.07 -3.43 -0.91
N GLN A 91 -2.46 -3.79 -2.14
CA GLN A 91 -3.32 -2.95 -2.98
C GLN A 91 -4.72 -2.78 -2.39
N GLY A 92 -5.28 -3.81 -1.75
CA GLY A 92 -6.54 -3.70 -1.01
C GLY A 92 -6.47 -2.69 0.13
N VAL A 93 -5.39 -2.73 0.93
CA VAL A 93 -5.17 -1.77 2.02
C VAL A 93 -4.96 -0.35 1.47
N ALA A 94 -4.15 -0.19 0.43
CA ALA A 94 -3.90 1.12 -0.19
C ALA A 94 -5.20 1.74 -0.74
N ASN A 95 -6.01 0.98 -1.49
CA ASN A 95 -7.28 1.44 -2.06
C ASN A 95 -8.34 1.80 -1.01
N ALA A 96 -8.23 1.28 0.21
CA ALA A 96 -9.11 1.66 1.31
C ALA A 96 -8.85 3.10 1.82
N GLY A 97 -7.70 3.69 1.45
CA GLY A 97 -7.36 5.08 1.67
C GLY A 97 -6.86 5.41 3.09
N SER A 98 -6.47 6.68 3.26
CA SER A 98 -5.85 7.22 4.49
C SER A 98 -6.71 7.06 5.75
N ALA A 99 -8.04 7.01 5.60
CA ALA A 99 -8.96 6.78 6.72
C ALA A 99 -8.78 5.39 7.37
N VAL A 100 -8.57 4.34 6.55
CA VAL A 100 -8.29 2.99 7.08
C VAL A 100 -6.89 2.90 7.65
N CYS A 101 -5.95 3.62 7.06
CA CYS A 101 -4.57 3.74 7.56
C CYS A 101 -4.53 4.27 9.00
N SER A 102 -5.38 5.26 9.31
CA SER A 102 -5.40 5.97 10.60
C SER A 102 -6.43 5.42 11.59
N ALA A 103 -7.30 4.50 11.17
CA ALA A 103 -8.25 3.82 12.03
C ALA A 103 -7.64 2.59 12.71
N LEU A 104 -8.24 2.17 13.84
CA LEU A 104 -7.93 0.87 14.43
C LEU A 104 -8.23 -0.24 13.40
N PRO A 105 -7.36 -1.26 13.29
CA PRO A 105 -6.31 -1.63 14.24
C PRO A 105 -4.92 -1.10 13.92
N PHE A 106 -4.76 -0.19 12.94
CA PHE A 106 -3.48 0.42 12.63
C PHE A 106 -3.04 1.39 13.73
N SER A 107 -1.86 1.16 14.29
CA SER A 107 -1.24 1.96 15.34
C SER A 107 0.05 2.59 14.83
N ALA A 108 0.30 3.85 15.17
CA ALA A 108 1.53 4.55 14.76
C ALA A 108 2.78 3.82 15.28
N LEU A 109 3.79 3.67 14.41
CA LEU A 109 5.13 3.29 14.85
C LEU A 109 5.84 4.53 15.40
N GLN A 110 6.44 4.40 16.58
CA GLN A 110 7.33 5.39 17.18
C GLN A 110 8.79 5.02 16.89
#